data_AF-A0A5Q3HEJ8-F1
#
_entry.id   AF-A0A5Q3HEJ8-F1
#
_cell.length_a   1.000
_cell.length_b   1.000
_cell.length_c   1.000
_cell.angle_alpha   90.00
_cell.angle_beta   90.00
_cell.angle_gamma   90.00
#
_symmetry.space_group_name_H-M   'P 1'
#
loop_
_entity.id
_entity.type
_entity.pdbx_description
1 polymer ?
#
loop_
_entity_poly.entity_id
_entity_poly.type
_entity_poly.pdbx_seq_one_letter_code
_entity_poly.pdbx_strand_id
1 'polypeptide(L)'
;MIFFSGNGFARLQLDESATERDVKRAYARELKLIDPATQAQAFADLRQDYENALAHVRFTAEFAASAQDFGHTGEEGAPGQDADKGEEAAEMRTNVEEEPRPAQAPEPEPEPLVAAGQAQSQASAPGPAPQELPRHLPFDSFAETLTFSPSDLPAAQAALRRWLAQDELMLMAAREAFEFELMEALGSRRFGQRTAVLFLAASQAFYWDSGRHSQLERMGHVGSYISSLLYEMAVLDAPSQWRWLALTEAPDPKMALTLLNDAERMESLSPALARLFFADGHIEAWREARDHAPLLQRGSKRFVTLFKTSAALRGGLLLLVVPVVLVIMSSLLSVAQKKEATRASALCDGYFASAMARNWKDMPLSDITQLENCARGVPPLLCSDRAAMQDVLGIAKSVQGSRYYTYDVNGMQVNLSDGRRFGGAPSTGCSSVMSFATSASWLNQGDEKAAKQLVADVARCSAIDSNRMESSALLTLLAQTDAWPAPVTGRPGKSIALSSLLITAPNAAPLVTSPNPAPAAPYKPWPACAAAMSDDLKLRMGEKEWSAASTRANHSGELALRKILAGATSLSDAELAAAAAAAVAATAGR
;
A
#
# COMPACT_ATOMS: atom_id res chain seq x y z
N MET A 1 -10.94 2.57 3.50
CA MET A 1 -11.29 3.86 2.87
C MET A 1 -10.66 3.91 1.50
N ILE A 2 -11.46 3.63 0.47
CA ILE A 2 -11.09 3.85 -0.94
C ILE A 2 -11.49 5.29 -1.24
N PHE A 3 -10.53 6.15 -1.61
CA PHE A 3 -10.82 7.55 -1.94
C PHE A 3 -11.33 7.59 -3.39
N PHE A 4 -12.64 7.79 -3.57
CA PHE A 4 -13.19 8.21 -4.86
C PHE A 4 -12.74 9.65 -5.12
N SER A 5 -12.05 9.89 -6.23
CA SER A 5 -11.62 11.24 -6.62
C SER A 5 -12.86 12.15 -6.79
N GLY A 6 -13.05 13.12 -5.89
CA GLY A 6 -14.22 14.01 -5.80
C GLY A 6 -14.44 15.00 -6.96
N ASN A 7 -13.79 14.79 -8.11
CA ASN A 7 -13.85 15.73 -9.24
C ASN A 7 -15.26 15.86 -9.84
N GLY A 8 -16.06 14.79 -9.86
CA GLY A 8 -17.41 14.82 -10.42
C GLY A 8 -18.37 15.74 -9.66
N PHE A 9 -18.28 15.79 -8.33
CA PHE A 9 -19.14 16.64 -7.50
C PHE A 9 -18.77 18.12 -7.61
N ALA A 10 -17.47 18.43 -7.61
CA ALA A 10 -16.98 19.80 -7.71
C ALA A 10 -17.44 20.49 -9.00
N ARG A 11 -17.35 19.80 -10.15
CA ARG A 11 -17.79 20.36 -11.43
C ARG A 11 -19.31 20.48 -11.54
N LEU A 12 -20.06 19.52 -11.00
CA LEU A 12 -21.52 19.59 -10.91
C LEU A 12 -22.02 20.59 -9.85
N GLN A 13 -21.10 21.20 -9.09
CA GLN A 13 -21.38 22.11 -7.97
C GLN A 13 -22.31 21.47 -6.93
N LEU A 14 -22.01 20.23 -6.59
CA LEU A 14 -22.76 19.44 -5.62
C LEU A 14 -21.92 19.22 -4.35
N ASP A 15 -22.61 19.19 -3.22
CA ASP A 15 -22.04 18.83 -1.92
C ASP A 15 -21.89 17.31 -1.79
N GLU A 16 -21.00 16.83 -0.92
CA GLU A 16 -20.77 15.39 -0.67
C GLU A 16 -22.03 14.67 -0.15
N SER A 17 -22.96 15.41 0.46
CA SER A 17 -24.27 14.90 0.89
C SER A 17 -25.34 14.83 -0.21
N ALA A 18 -25.00 15.20 -1.46
CA ALA A 18 -25.98 15.27 -2.55
C ALA A 18 -26.57 13.90 -2.88
N THR A 19 -27.88 13.87 -3.10
CA THR A 19 -28.61 12.65 -3.45
C THR A 19 -28.51 12.32 -4.94
N GLU A 20 -28.92 11.11 -5.34
CA GLU A 20 -28.91 10.70 -6.75
C GLU A 20 -29.79 11.65 -7.60
N ARG A 21 -30.86 12.20 -7.01
CA ARG A 21 -31.74 13.18 -7.65
C ARG A 21 -31.03 14.51 -7.91
N ASP A 22 -30.17 14.94 -6.99
CA ASP A 22 -29.42 16.19 -7.10
C ASP A 22 -28.35 16.08 -8.20
N VAL A 23 -27.65 14.94 -8.27
CA VAL A 23 -26.70 14.62 -9.34
C VAL A 23 -27.37 14.67 -10.72
N LYS A 24 -28.52 14.00 -10.88
CA LYS A 24 -29.29 14.02 -12.14
C LYS A 24 -29.76 15.42 -12.51
N ARG A 25 -30.19 16.22 -11.53
CA ARG A 25 -30.64 17.60 -11.76
C ARG A 25 -29.47 18.50 -12.17
N ALA A 26 -28.30 18.38 -11.54
CA ALA A 26 -27.12 19.17 -11.90
C ALA A 26 -26.64 18.83 -13.31
N TYR A 27 -26.55 17.55 -13.64
CA TYR A 27 -26.20 17.10 -15.00
C TYR A 27 -27.15 17.67 -16.05
N ALA A 28 -28.47 17.63 -15.82
CA ALA A 28 -29.45 18.18 -16.74
C ALA A 28 -29.36 19.72 -16.90
N ARG A 29 -28.83 20.46 -15.91
CA ARG A 29 -28.58 21.90 -16.05
C ARG A 29 -27.35 22.15 -16.93
N GLU A 30 -26.24 21.47 -16.63
CA GLU A 30 -24.99 21.60 -17.40
C GLU A 30 -25.17 21.15 -18.85
N LEU A 31 -25.95 20.08 -19.08
CA LEU A 31 -26.25 19.57 -20.41
C LEU A 31 -26.92 20.61 -21.33
N LYS A 32 -27.69 21.54 -20.76
CA LYS A 32 -28.35 22.62 -21.54
C LYS A 32 -27.38 23.72 -21.96
N LEU A 33 -26.23 23.82 -21.31
CA LEU A 33 -25.20 24.83 -21.60
C LEU A 33 -24.23 24.37 -22.69
N ILE A 34 -24.13 23.06 -22.91
CA ILE A 34 -23.23 22.45 -23.89
C ILE A 34 -24.00 22.19 -25.19
N ASP A 35 -23.50 22.74 -26.30
CA ASP A 35 -23.96 22.36 -27.64
C ASP A 35 -23.18 21.12 -28.12
N PRO A 36 -23.82 19.94 -28.24
CA PRO A 36 -23.13 18.70 -28.59
C PRO A 36 -22.47 18.74 -29.97
N ALA A 37 -22.97 19.56 -30.90
CA ALA A 37 -22.45 19.62 -32.27
C ALA A 37 -21.10 20.34 -32.34
N THR A 38 -20.89 21.33 -31.47
CA THR A 38 -19.68 22.16 -31.47
C THR A 38 -18.73 21.82 -30.32
N GLN A 39 -19.21 21.15 -29.26
CA GLN A 39 -18.48 20.89 -28.03
C GLN A 39 -18.48 19.41 -27.62
N ALA A 40 -18.12 18.52 -28.55
CA ALA A 40 -18.10 17.07 -28.30
C ALA A 40 -17.25 16.66 -27.07
N GLN A 41 -16.09 17.30 -26.85
CA GLN A 41 -15.23 17.00 -25.71
C GLN A 41 -15.87 17.40 -24.38
N ALA A 42 -16.45 18.61 -24.30
CA ALA A 42 -17.09 19.08 -23.07
C ALA A 42 -18.26 18.19 -22.66
N PHE A 43 -19.00 17.67 -23.64
CA PHE A 43 -20.06 16.68 -23.43
C PHE A 43 -19.52 15.35 -22.89
N ALA A 44 -18.43 14.83 -23.46
CA ALA A 44 -17.79 13.61 -22.98
C ALA A 44 -17.30 13.75 -21.53
N ASP A 45 -16.63 14.86 -21.22
CA ASP A 45 -16.14 15.14 -19.87
C ASP A 45 -17.31 15.27 -18.87
N LEU A 46 -18.38 16.00 -19.23
CA LEU A 46 -19.56 16.16 -18.38
C LEU A 46 -20.23 14.82 -18.08
N ARG A 47 -20.27 13.92 -19.07
CA ARG A 47 -20.81 12.57 -18.91
C ARG A 47 -19.97 11.75 -17.93
N GLN A 48 -18.65 11.79 -18.06
CA GLN A 48 -17.74 11.07 -17.16
C GLN A 48 -17.89 11.57 -15.71
N ASP A 49 -18.00 12.89 -15.51
CA ASP A 49 -18.22 13.47 -14.18
C ASP A 49 -19.57 13.07 -13.58
N TYR A 50 -20.62 13.00 -14.39
CA TYR A 50 -21.93 12.49 -13.98
C TYR A 50 -21.88 11.02 -13.56
N GLU A 51 -21.23 10.15 -14.33
CA GLU A 51 -21.12 8.73 -14.04
C GLU A 51 -20.31 8.49 -12.74
N ASN A 52 -19.21 9.23 -12.56
CA ASN A 52 -18.41 9.21 -11.33
C ASN A 52 -19.22 9.66 -10.11
N ALA A 53 -19.96 10.77 -10.23
CA ALA A 53 -20.79 11.28 -9.13
C ALA A 53 -21.90 10.29 -8.76
N LEU A 54 -22.57 9.70 -9.75
CA LEU A 54 -23.63 8.71 -9.53
C LEU A 54 -23.10 7.44 -8.84
N ALA A 55 -21.92 6.97 -9.23
CA ALA A 55 -21.28 5.80 -8.62
C ALA A 55 -20.96 6.05 -7.14
N HIS A 56 -20.48 7.25 -6.80
CA HIS A 56 -20.20 7.61 -5.41
C HIS A 56 -21.46 7.63 -4.54
N VAL A 57 -22.55 8.27 -5.01
CA VAL A 57 -23.82 8.32 -4.24
C VAL A 57 -24.39 6.92 -3.99
N ARG A 58 -24.29 6.02 -4.97
CA ARG A 58 -24.74 4.64 -4.81
C ARG A 58 -23.91 3.88 -3.78
N PHE A 59 -22.58 4.03 -3.87
CA PHE A 59 -21.66 3.43 -2.92
C PHE A 59 -21.91 3.91 -1.49
N THR A 60 -22.11 5.21 -1.26
CA THR A 60 -22.43 5.74 0.07
C THR A 60 -23.79 5.29 0.58
N ALA A 61 -24.80 5.18 -0.29
CA ALA A 61 -26.11 4.63 0.08
C ALA A 61 -26.05 3.14 0.49
N GLU A 62 -25.32 2.31 -0.27
CA GLU A 62 -25.10 0.89 0.05
C GLU A 62 -24.32 0.71 1.36
N PHE A 63 -23.30 1.54 1.58
CA PHE A 63 -22.52 1.53 2.82
C PHE A 63 -23.37 1.95 4.02
N ALA A 64 -24.21 2.97 3.88
CA ALA A 64 -25.13 3.40 4.93
C ALA A 64 -26.21 2.35 5.24
N ALA A 65 -26.75 1.67 4.22
CA ALA A 65 -27.70 0.58 4.39
C ALA A 65 -27.05 -0.62 5.13
N SER A 66 -25.81 -0.96 4.78
CA SER A 66 -25.07 -2.03 5.44
C SER A 66 -24.74 -1.69 6.90
N ALA A 67 -24.42 -0.43 7.21
CA ALA A 67 -24.12 0.00 8.57
C ALA A 67 -25.33 -0.07 9.51
N GLN A 68 -26.55 0.02 8.98
CA GLN A 68 -27.78 -0.12 9.78
C GLN A 68 -28.07 -1.58 10.16
N ASP A 69 -27.67 -2.55 9.33
CA ASP A 69 -27.92 -3.98 9.59
C ASP A 69 -27.06 -4.54 10.74
N PHE A 70 -25.82 -4.03 10.90
CA PHE A 70 -24.94 -4.42 12.01
C PHE A 70 -25.32 -3.79 13.37
N GLY A 71 -26.27 -2.86 13.39
CA GLY A 71 -26.71 -2.17 14.62
C GLY A 71 -27.78 -2.90 15.43
N HIS A 72 -28.32 -4.03 14.96
CA HIS A 72 -29.47 -4.70 15.59
C HIS A 72 -29.16 -6.05 16.25
N THR A 73 -27.90 -6.46 16.35
CA THR A 73 -27.49 -7.66 17.10
C THR A 73 -26.88 -7.27 18.45
N GLY A 74 -27.71 -7.05 19.47
CA GLY A 74 -27.17 -6.91 20.83
C GLY A 74 -28.03 -6.19 21.86
N GLU A 75 -29.32 -6.48 21.95
CA GLU A 75 -30.08 -6.15 23.17
C GLU A 75 -31.00 -7.30 23.55
N GLU A 76 -30.40 -8.45 23.90
CA GLU A 76 -31.10 -9.53 24.59
C GLU A 76 -30.19 -10.13 25.67
N GLY A 77 -30.60 -9.95 26.94
CA GLY A 77 -30.22 -10.85 28.02
C GLY A 77 -29.42 -10.27 29.20
N ALA A 78 -30.06 -9.47 30.05
CA ALA A 78 -29.72 -9.43 31.48
C ALA A 78 -30.86 -10.10 32.27
N PRO A 79 -30.59 -11.16 33.07
CA PRO A 79 -31.63 -11.91 33.76
C PRO A 79 -31.90 -11.37 35.18
N GLY A 80 -33.19 -11.21 35.48
CA GLY A 80 -33.77 -11.48 36.81
C GLY A 80 -33.98 -10.29 37.74
N GLN A 81 -35.24 -9.96 38.05
CA GLN A 81 -35.87 -10.38 39.31
C GLN A 81 -37.35 -9.95 39.41
N ASP A 82 -38.14 -10.88 39.88
CA ASP A 82 -39.59 -10.85 40.09
C ASP A 82 -40.04 -9.93 41.23
N ALA A 83 -41.18 -9.25 41.04
CA ALA A 83 -42.23 -8.93 42.04
C ALA A 83 -43.36 -8.19 41.29
N ASP A 84 -44.41 -8.88 40.84
CA ASP A 84 -45.67 -9.16 41.56
C ASP A 84 -46.60 -7.94 41.78
N LYS A 85 -47.85 -8.15 41.31
CA LYS A 85 -49.13 -7.43 41.51
C LYS A 85 -49.47 -6.19 40.68
N GLY A 86 -50.63 -6.27 40.03
CA GLY A 86 -51.49 -5.11 39.80
C GLY A 86 -52.35 -5.20 38.56
N GLU A 87 -53.51 -5.84 38.69
CA GLU A 87 -54.60 -5.90 37.73
C GLU A 87 -55.20 -4.50 37.43
N GLU A 88 -55.68 -4.35 36.20
CA GLU A 88 -56.91 -3.64 35.80
C GLU A 88 -56.88 -2.13 35.48
N ALA A 89 -57.48 -1.87 34.30
CA ALA A 89 -58.22 -0.67 33.87
C ALA A 89 -57.51 0.41 33.03
N ALA A 90 -58.31 0.90 32.08
CA ALA A 90 -58.23 2.13 31.29
C ALA A 90 -57.55 2.06 29.92
N GLU A 91 -58.39 1.72 28.94
CA GLU A 91 -58.53 2.41 27.66
C GLU A 91 -57.80 3.76 27.57
N MET A 92 -56.85 3.89 26.63
CA MET A 92 -56.66 5.14 25.92
C MET A 92 -56.08 4.85 24.52
N ARG A 93 -57.01 4.62 23.58
CA ARG A 93 -56.72 4.75 22.15
C ARG A 93 -56.47 6.23 21.88
N THR A 94 -55.22 6.62 21.70
CA THR A 94 -54.87 7.93 21.18
C THR A 94 -55.19 7.98 19.69
N ASN A 95 -56.26 8.72 19.43
CA ASN A 95 -56.69 9.32 18.19
C ASN A 95 -55.49 9.96 17.47
N VAL A 96 -55.11 9.45 16.30
CA VAL A 96 -54.30 10.20 15.33
C VAL A 96 -55.26 10.76 14.31
N GLU A 97 -55.52 12.04 14.49
CA GLU A 97 -56.29 12.94 13.63
C GLU A 97 -55.77 12.87 12.19
N GLU A 98 -56.61 12.36 11.29
CA GLU A 98 -56.36 12.32 9.85
C GLU A 98 -56.64 13.71 9.25
N GLU A 99 -55.59 14.37 8.80
CA GLU A 99 -55.62 15.70 8.20
C GLU A 99 -56.31 15.64 6.81
N PRO A 100 -57.27 16.55 6.52
CA PRO A 100 -58.15 16.43 5.36
C PRO A 100 -57.42 16.74 4.04
N ARG A 101 -57.43 15.75 3.14
CA ARG A 101 -57.06 15.88 1.73
C ARG A 101 -57.94 16.94 1.05
N PRO A 102 -57.39 18.04 0.48
CA PRO A 102 -58.19 19.01 -0.23
C PRO A 102 -58.79 18.41 -1.51
N ALA A 103 -60.05 18.79 -1.74
CA ALA A 103 -60.93 18.34 -2.80
C ALA A 103 -60.28 18.42 -4.19
N GLN A 104 -60.29 17.29 -4.91
CA GLN A 104 -60.07 17.25 -6.35
C GLN A 104 -61.23 17.99 -7.04
N ALA A 105 -60.88 19.01 -7.81
CA ALA A 105 -61.78 19.68 -8.74
C ALA A 105 -62.17 18.71 -9.88
N PRO A 106 -63.43 18.76 -10.37
CA PRO A 106 -63.92 17.86 -11.39
C PRO A 106 -63.19 18.06 -12.73
N GLU A 107 -62.69 16.95 -13.25
CA GLU A 107 -62.12 16.79 -14.58
C GLU A 107 -63.19 17.09 -15.64
N PRO A 108 -62.95 18.03 -16.58
CA PRO A 108 -63.91 18.32 -17.64
C PRO A 108 -63.95 17.21 -18.69
N GLU A 109 -65.17 16.83 -18.99
CA GLU A 109 -65.64 15.93 -20.04
C GLU A 109 -65.01 16.26 -21.42
N PRO A 110 -64.50 15.26 -22.17
CA PRO A 110 -63.84 15.50 -23.44
C PRO A 110 -64.84 15.87 -24.54
N GLU A 111 -64.73 17.10 -25.05
CA GLU A 111 -65.41 17.53 -26.28
C GLU A 111 -64.93 16.71 -27.51
N PRO A 112 -65.81 16.42 -28.47
CA PRO A 112 -65.50 15.64 -29.65
C PRO A 112 -64.72 16.48 -30.66
N LEU A 113 -63.43 16.17 -30.83
CA LEU A 113 -62.59 16.78 -31.85
C LEU A 113 -63.01 16.34 -33.26
N VAL A 114 -63.59 17.32 -33.95
CA VAL A 114 -63.96 17.36 -35.36
C VAL A 114 -62.77 17.03 -36.26
N ALA A 115 -63.05 16.20 -37.26
CA ALA A 115 -62.21 15.95 -38.41
C ALA A 115 -62.00 17.23 -39.25
N ALA A 116 -60.76 17.69 -39.42
CA ALA A 116 -60.24 18.33 -40.63
C ALA A 116 -58.78 18.77 -40.41
N GLY A 117 -57.86 18.22 -41.21
CA GLY A 117 -56.48 18.72 -41.24
C GLY A 117 -55.48 17.68 -41.74
N GLN A 118 -55.64 17.23 -42.98
CA GLN A 118 -54.57 16.57 -43.73
C GLN A 118 -53.43 17.58 -43.95
N ALA A 119 -52.58 17.77 -42.96
CA ALA A 119 -51.24 18.29 -43.15
C ALA A 119 -50.33 17.10 -43.44
N GLN A 120 -49.72 17.13 -44.63
CA GLN A 120 -48.83 16.11 -45.16
C GLN A 120 -47.78 15.70 -44.13
N SER A 121 -47.89 14.49 -43.59
CA SER A 121 -46.75 13.75 -43.04
C SER A 121 -45.74 13.58 -44.17
N GLN A 122 -44.78 14.51 -44.24
CA GLN A 122 -43.52 14.26 -44.91
C GLN A 122 -42.96 12.97 -44.29
N ALA A 123 -42.84 11.95 -45.14
CA ALA A 123 -42.19 10.70 -44.82
C ALA A 123 -40.78 11.00 -44.30
N SER A 124 -40.61 10.97 -42.97
CA SER A 124 -39.31 10.87 -42.35
C SER A 124 -38.62 9.68 -43.01
N ALA A 125 -37.54 9.97 -43.74
CA ALA A 125 -36.68 8.95 -44.30
C ALA A 125 -36.39 7.90 -43.22
N PRO A 126 -36.42 6.60 -43.55
CA PRO A 126 -36.11 5.55 -42.59
C PRO A 126 -34.76 5.88 -41.96
N GLY A 127 -34.78 6.20 -40.66
CA GLY A 127 -33.56 6.38 -39.89
C GLY A 127 -32.70 5.14 -40.12
N PRO A 128 -31.37 5.31 -40.25
CA PRO A 128 -30.47 4.16 -40.47
C PRO A 128 -30.82 3.11 -39.42
N ALA A 129 -31.19 1.91 -39.90
CA ALA A 129 -31.52 0.79 -39.04
C ALA A 129 -30.46 0.69 -37.94
N PRO A 130 -30.84 0.46 -36.66
CA PRO A 130 -29.89 0.36 -35.56
C PRO A 130 -28.76 -0.53 -36.03
N GLN A 131 -27.57 0.06 -36.20
CA GLN A 131 -26.42 -0.65 -36.70
C GLN A 131 -26.25 -1.84 -35.77
N GLU A 132 -26.54 -3.04 -36.29
CA GLU A 132 -26.23 -4.28 -35.59
C GLU A 132 -24.73 -4.22 -35.39
N LEU A 133 -24.32 -3.82 -34.17
CA LEU A 133 -22.94 -3.91 -33.71
C LEU A 133 -22.46 -5.29 -34.15
N PRO A 134 -21.33 -5.40 -34.89
CA PRO A 134 -20.82 -6.67 -35.38
C PRO A 134 -20.79 -7.66 -34.22
N ARG A 135 -21.80 -8.55 -34.16
CA ARG A 135 -22.11 -9.32 -32.95
C ARG A 135 -21.06 -10.36 -32.60
N HIS A 136 -20.07 -10.55 -33.46
CA HIS A 136 -19.04 -11.56 -33.30
C HIS A 136 -17.69 -10.96 -33.68
N LEU A 137 -17.06 -10.29 -32.72
CA LEU A 137 -15.59 -10.28 -32.74
C LEU A 137 -15.15 -11.75 -32.72
N PRO A 138 -14.20 -12.16 -33.58
CA PRO A 138 -13.74 -13.53 -33.63
C PRO A 138 -12.84 -13.82 -32.42
N PHE A 139 -13.43 -13.91 -31.22
CA PHE A 139 -12.74 -14.26 -29.98
C PHE A 139 -12.06 -15.64 -30.10
N ASP A 140 -12.61 -16.53 -30.91
CA ASP A 140 -12.00 -17.81 -31.23
C ASP A 140 -10.63 -17.64 -31.93
N SER A 141 -10.50 -16.67 -32.83
CA SER A 141 -9.20 -16.33 -33.45
C SER A 141 -8.22 -15.77 -32.42
N PHE A 142 -8.69 -15.01 -31.43
CA PHE A 142 -7.85 -14.63 -30.29
C PHE A 142 -7.35 -15.88 -29.55
N ALA A 143 -8.24 -16.77 -29.16
CA ALA A 143 -7.90 -17.97 -28.40
C ALA A 143 -6.91 -18.89 -29.15
N GLU A 144 -7.06 -19.04 -30.46
CA GLU A 144 -6.19 -19.86 -31.31
C GLU A 144 -4.78 -19.25 -31.50
N THR A 145 -4.66 -17.92 -31.48
CA THR A 145 -3.38 -17.24 -31.71
C THR A 145 -2.50 -17.13 -30.46
N LEU A 146 -3.02 -17.44 -29.27
CA LEU A 146 -2.25 -17.36 -28.03
C LEU A 146 -1.17 -18.46 -27.94
N THR A 147 0.06 -18.05 -28.21
CA THR A 147 1.26 -18.91 -28.21
C THR A 147 2.29 -18.39 -27.19
N PHE A 148 2.04 -18.65 -25.90
CA PHE A 148 2.98 -18.32 -24.82
C PHE A 148 3.03 -19.43 -23.76
N SER A 149 4.11 -19.46 -22.98
CA SER A 149 4.27 -20.37 -21.85
C SER A 149 3.28 -20.02 -20.72
N PRO A 150 2.74 -21.00 -19.97
CA PRO A 150 1.88 -20.76 -18.80
C PRO A 150 2.44 -19.84 -17.71
N SER A 151 3.75 -19.57 -17.73
CA SER A 151 4.47 -18.71 -16.79
C SER A 151 4.93 -17.37 -17.38
N ASP A 152 4.84 -17.19 -18.70
CA ASP A 152 5.41 -16.05 -19.42
C ASP A 152 4.44 -14.87 -19.46
N LEU A 153 4.34 -14.19 -18.32
CA LEU A 153 3.49 -13.01 -18.14
C LEU A 153 3.80 -11.89 -19.14
N PRO A 154 5.07 -11.52 -19.43
CA PRO A 154 5.37 -10.52 -20.45
C PRO A 154 4.85 -10.90 -21.84
N ALA A 155 4.98 -12.15 -22.27
CA ALA A 155 4.45 -12.60 -23.56
C ALA A 155 2.91 -12.57 -23.61
N ALA A 156 2.25 -13.00 -22.53
CA ALA A 156 0.79 -12.93 -22.42
C ALA A 156 0.28 -11.47 -22.50
N GLN A 157 0.94 -10.54 -21.81
CA GLN A 157 0.63 -9.11 -21.89
C GLN A 157 0.85 -8.53 -23.28
N ALA A 158 1.96 -8.88 -23.93
CA ALA A 158 2.25 -8.42 -25.28
C ALA A 158 1.22 -8.95 -26.29
N ALA A 159 0.81 -10.20 -26.16
CA ALA A 159 -0.23 -10.79 -27.00
C ALA A 159 -1.58 -10.07 -26.80
N LEU A 160 -2.00 -9.87 -25.55
CA LEU A 160 -3.25 -9.19 -25.23
C LEU A 160 -3.25 -7.72 -25.71
N ARG A 161 -2.16 -6.99 -25.49
CA ARG A 161 -2.02 -5.60 -26.00
C ARG A 161 -2.06 -5.51 -27.51
N ARG A 162 -1.45 -6.47 -28.22
CA ARG A 162 -1.48 -6.52 -29.69
C ARG A 162 -2.91 -6.70 -30.21
N TRP A 163 -3.69 -7.55 -29.54
CA TRP A 163 -5.10 -7.73 -29.86
C TRP A 163 -5.92 -6.48 -29.57
N LEU A 164 -5.77 -5.88 -28.38
CA LEU A 164 -6.45 -4.64 -28.02
C LEU A 164 -6.10 -3.43 -28.91
N ALA A 165 -5.03 -3.52 -29.70
CA ALA A 165 -4.63 -2.48 -30.65
C ALA A 165 -5.23 -2.66 -32.06
N GLN A 166 -6.04 -3.70 -32.30
CA GLN A 166 -6.74 -3.87 -33.57
C GLN A 166 -7.84 -2.82 -33.71
N ASP A 167 -8.04 -2.30 -34.93
CA ASP A 167 -9.01 -1.25 -35.23
C ASP A 167 -10.44 -1.61 -34.79
N GLU A 168 -10.79 -2.90 -34.86
CA GLU A 168 -12.09 -3.43 -34.43
C GLU A 168 -12.33 -3.26 -32.93
N LEU A 169 -11.29 -3.34 -32.10
CA LEU A 169 -11.32 -3.21 -30.64
C LEU A 169 -11.06 -1.77 -30.17
N MET A 170 -10.83 -0.83 -31.09
CA MET A 170 -10.77 0.60 -30.77
C MET A 170 -12.16 1.17 -30.44
N LEU A 171 -13.24 0.54 -30.92
CA LEU A 171 -14.61 0.87 -30.55
C LEU A 171 -14.87 0.41 -29.10
N MET A 172 -15.31 1.33 -28.24
CA MET A 172 -15.52 1.04 -26.80
C MET A 172 -16.46 -0.16 -26.58
N ALA A 173 -17.58 -0.24 -27.30
CA ALA A 173 -18.53 -1.36 -27.19
C ALA A 173 -17.93 -2.70 -27.63
N ALA A 174 -17.07 -2.70 -28.63
CA ALA A 174 -16.36 -3.90 -29.09
C ALA A 174 -15.33 -4.35 -28.04
N ARG A 175 -14.61 -3.41 -27.44
CA ARG A 175 -13.69 -3.67 -26.34
C ARG A 175 -14.39 -4.24 -25.11
N GLU A 176 -15.54 -3.69 -24.72
CA GLU A 176 -16.34 -4.18 -23.60
C GLU A 176 -16.86 -5.61 -23.86
N ALA A 177 -17.33 -5.90 -25.07
CA ALA A 177 -17.75 -7.24 -25.46
C ALA A 177 -16.57 -8.23 -25.41
N PHE A 178 -15.39 -7.84 -25.92
CA PHE A 178 -14.19 -8.66 -25.83
C PHE A 178 -13.74 -8.91 -24.39
N GLU A 179 -13.80 -7.89 -23.52
CA GLU A 179 -13.48 -8.01 -22.11
C GLU A 179 -14.41 -9.01 -21.43
N PHE A 180 -15.72 -8.94 -21.70
CA PHE A 180 -16.72 -9.88 -21.21
C PHE A 180 -16.43 -11.32 -21.64
N GLU A 181 -16.23 -11.56 -22.95
CA GLU A 181 -15.87 -12.88 -23.49
C GLU A 181 -14.58 -13.43 -22.89
N LEU A 182 -13.58 -12.55 -22.67
CA LEU A 182 -12.34 -12.93 -22.00
C LEU A 182 -12.59 -13.37 -20.56
N MET A 183 -13.44 -12.67 -19.81
CA MET A 183 -13.79 -13.06 -18.45
C MET A 183 -14.56 -14.39 -18.42
N GLU A 184 -15.49 -14.63 -19.34
CA GLU A 184 -16.18 -15.92 -19.44
C GLU A 184 -15.19 -17.05 -19.76
N ALA A 185 -14.25 -16.81 -20.68
CA ALA A 185 -13.21 -17.76 -21.03
C ALA A 185 -12.23 -18.03 -19.86
N LEU A 186 -11.92 -17.02 -19.05
CA LEU A 186 -11.10 -17.16 -17.84
C LEU A 186 -11.85 -17.93 -16.74
N GLY A 187 -13.11 -17.57 -16.48
CA GLY A 187 -13.96 -18.22 -15.47
C GLY A 187 -14.27 -19.68 -15.78
N SER A 188 -14.41 -20.01 -17.06
CA SER A 188 -14.58 -21.39 -17.55
C SER A 188 -13.26 -22.15 -17.72
N ARG A 189 -12.11 -21.52 -17.47
CA ARG A 189 -10.76 -22.08 -17.68
C ARG A 189 -10.52 -22.58 -19.11
N ARG A 190 -11.09 -21.91 -20.12
CA ARG A 190 -11.01 -22.28 -21.55
C ARG A 190 -9.56 -22.38 -22.06
N PHE A 191 -8.63 -21.66 -21.44
CA PHE A 191 -7.21 -21.63 -21.82
C PHE A 191 -6.33 -22.67 -21.09
N GLY A 192 -6.93 -23.55 -20.26
CA GLY A 192 -6.20 -24.56 -19.50
C GLY A 192 -5.15 -23.95 -18.58
N GLN A 193 -3.91 -24.45 -18.62
CA GLN A 193 -2.78 -23.95 -17.81
C GLN A 193 -2.43 -22.48 -18.08
N ARG A 194 -2.80 -21.93 -19.24
CA ARG A 194 -2.56 -20.51 -19.59
C ARG A 194 -3.57 -19.55 -18.97
N THR A 195 -4.65 -20.05 -18.37
CA THR A 195 -5.71 -19.23 -17.77
C THR A 195 -5.14 -18.28 -16.71
N ALA A 196 -4.23 -18.77 -15.87
CA ALA A 196 -3.64 -18.00 -14.77
C ALA A 196 -2.84 -16.78 -15.25
N VAL A 197 -1.90 -17.01 -16.18
CA VAL A 197 -1.05 -15.94 -16.71
C VAL A 197 -1.86 -14.96 -17.56
N LEU A 198 -2.88 -15.45 -18.27
CA LEU A 198 -3.78 -14.57 -19.02
C LEU A 198 -4.67 -13.73 -18.09
N PHE A 199 -5.12 -14.28 -16.96
CA PHE A 199 -5.84 -13.52 -15.94
C PHE A 199 -4.98 -12.37 -15.38
N LEU A 200 -3.71 -12.63 -15.06
CA LEU A 200 -2.78 -11.58 -14.59
C LEU A 200 -2.42 -10.56 -15.68
N ALA A 201 -2.35 -10.99 -16.94
CA ALA A 201 -2.16 -10.09 -18.06
C ALA A 201 -3.41 -9.21 -18.29
N ALA A 202 -4.60 -9.80 -18.18
CA ALA A 202 -5.88 -9.13 -18.34
C ALA A 202 -6.13 -8.11 -17.23
N SER A 203 -5.87 -8.47 -15.97
CA SER A 203 -6.04 -7.55 -14.85
C SER A 203 -5.25 -6.26 -15.04
N GLN A 204 -4.03 -6.34 -15.59
CA GLN A 204 -3.20 -5.17 -15.89
C GLN A 204 -3.62 -4.45 -17.18
N ALA A 205 -4.04 -5.17 -18.23
CA ALA A 205 -4.41 -4.55 -19.51
C ALA A 205 -5.76 -3.82 -19.47
N PHE A 206 -6.69 -4.32 -18.65
CA PHE A 206 -8.00 -3.72 -18.42
C PHE A 206 -8.08 -2.91 -17.13
N TYR A 207 -7.00 -2.84 -16.36
CA TYR A 207 -6.94 -2.13 -15.07
C TYR A 207 -8.05 -2.58 -14.12
N TRP A 208 -8.24 -3.89 -13.99
CA TRP A 208 -9.24 -4.46 -13.09
C TRP A 208 -8.90 -4.19 -11.62
N ASP A 209 -7.61 -4.07 -11.31
CA ASP A 209 -7.08 -3.77 -9.97
C ASP A 209 -7.27 -2.31 -9.53
N SER A 210 -7.50 -1.38 -10.47
CA SER A 210 -7.56 0.06 -10.19
C SER A 210 -8.97 0.56 -9.80
N GLY A 211 -9.78 -0.28 -9.15
CA GLY A 211 -11.11 0.11 -8.64
C GLY A 211 -12.29 -0.11 -9.59
N ARG A 212 -12.14 -0.95 -10.63
CA ARG A 212 -13.25 -1.32 -11.54
C ARG A 212 -14.12 -2.46 -11.04
N HIS A 213 -14.04 -2.83 -9.77
CA HIS A 213 -14.82 -3.93 -9.18
C HIS A 213 -16.33 -3.81 -9.46
N SER A 214 -16.89 -2.60 -9.34
CA SER A 214 -18.31 -2.35 -9.64
C SER A 214 -18.65 -2.53 -11.12
N GLN A 215 -17.71 -2.26 -12.04
CA GLN A 215 -17.90 -2.53 -13.46
C GLN A 215 -17.91 -4.03 -13.73
N LEU A 216 -16.99 -4.78 -13.12
CA LEU A 216 -16.96 -6.23 -13.22
C LEU A 216 -18.25 -6.85 -12.65
N GLU A 217 -18.73 -6.39 -11.50
CA GLU A 217 -19.97 -6.92 -10.90
C GLU A 217 -21.21 -6.65 -11.77
N ARG A 218 -21.25 -5.53 -12.52
CA ARG A 218 -22.32 -5.26 -13.50
C ARG A 218 -22.33 -6.25 -14.67
N MET A 219 -21.22 -6.96 -14.92
CA MET A 219 -21.12 -8.03 -15.91
C MET A 219 -21.63 -9.38 -15.37
N GLY A 220 -22.34 -9.37 -14.24
CA GLY A 220 -23.06 -10.52 -13.71
C GLY A 220 -22.17 -11.48 -12.92
N HIS A 221 -22.56 -12.76 -12.91
CA HIS A 221 -21.91 -13.77 -12.07
C HIS A 221 -20.42 -13.95 -12.39
N VAL A 222 -20.05 -13.93 -13.67
CA VAL A 222 -18.65 -14.12 -14.10
C VAL A 222 -17.79 -12.96 -13.62
N GLY A 223 -18.26 -11.72 -13.79
CA GLY A 223 -17.52 -10.55 -13.33
C GLY A 223 -17.41 -10.46 -11.80
N SER A 224 -18.45 -10.89 -11.06
CA SER A 224 -18.36 -11.05 -9.59
C SER A 224 -17.32 -12.10 -9.18
N TYR A 225 -17.26 -13.24 -9.88
CA TYR A 225 -16.23 -14.26 -9.67
C TYR A 225 -14.81 -13.73 -9.91
N ILE A 226 -14.59 -13.01 -11.03
CA ILE A 226 -13.31 -12.36 -11.35
C ILE A 226 -12.95 -11.30 -10.30
N SER A 227 -13.93 -10.49 -9.85
CA SER A 227 -13.75 -9.50 -8.79
C SER A 227 -13.25 -10.15 -7.48
N SER A 228 -13.85 -11.27 -7.07
CA SER A 228 -13.42 -12.04 -5.89
C SER A 228 -11.98 -12.55 -6.02
N LEU A 229 -11.63 -13.10 -7.20
CA LEU A 229 -10.26 -13.56 -7.48
C LEU A 229 -9.24 -12.43 -7.40
N LEU A 230 -9.59 -11.21 -7.82
CA LEU A 230 -8.72 -10.04 -7.70
C LEU A 230 -8.48 -9.64 -6.25
N TYR A 231 -9.50 -9.71 -5.39
CA TYR A 231 -9.34 -9.47 -3.95
C TYR A 231 -8.41 -10.49 -3.31
N GLU A 232 -8.57 -11.78 -3.64
CA GLU A 232 -7.69 -12.85 -3.15
C GLU A 232 -6.25 -12.67 -3.65
N MET A 233 -6.07 -12.28 -4.92
CA MET A 233 -4.76 -11.95 -5.48
C MET A 233 -4.08 -10.75 -4.82
N ALA A 234 -4.85 -9.73 -4.43
CA ALA A 234 -4.30 -8.52 -3.83
C ALA A 234 -3.63 -8.78 -2.46
N VAL A 235 -3.97 -9.90 -1.82
CA VAL A 235 -3.32 -10.38 -0.59
C VAL A 235 -1.94 -10.97 -0.88
N LEU A 236 -1.68 -11.42 -2.12
CA LEU A 236 -0.41 -12.03 -2.51
C LEU A 236 0.61 -10.97 -2.92
N ASP A 237 1.78 -11.02 -2.29
CA ASP A 237 2.92 -10.24 -2.72
C ASP A 237 3.43 -10.71 -4.10
N ALA A 238 4.07 -9.80 -4.85
CA ALA A 238 4.58 -10.11 -6.18
C ALA A 238 5.49 -11.37 -6.21
N PRO A 239 6.38 -11.61 -5.23
CA PRO A 239 7.16 -12.86 -5.16
C PRO A 239 6.32 -14.12 -5.06
N SER A 240 5.18 -14.09 -4.36
CA SER A 240 4.26 -15.24 -4.33
C SER A 240 3.56 -15.41 -5.66
N GLN A 241 3.09 -14.32 -6.30
CA GLN A 241 2.46 -14.40 -7.63
C GLN A 241 3.38 -15.06 -8.68
N TRP A 242 4.67 -14.72 -8.67
CA TRP A 242 5.66 -15.37 -9.55
C TRP A 242 5.88 -16.85 -9.23
N ARG A 243 5.93 -17.21 -7.95
CA ARG A 243 6.04 -18.62 -7.54
C ARG A 243 4.84 -19.45 -7.98
N TRP A 244 3.65 -18.85 -8.00
CA TRP A 244 2.44 -19.49 -8.50
C TRP A 244 2.44 -19.67 -10.02
N LEU A 245 2.85 -18.65 -10.75
CA LEU A 245 3.05 -18.77 -12.20
C LEU A 245 4.09 -19.84 -12.53
N ALA A 246 5.15 -19.97 -11.75
CA ALA A 246 6.13 -21.04 -11.94
C ALA A 246 5.51 -22.43 -11.70
N LEU A 247 4.53 -22.55 -10.81
CA LEU A 247 3.83 -23.81 -10.56
C LEU A 247 2.83 -24.19 -11.67
N THR A 248 2.46 -23.28 -12.59
CA THR A 248 1.59 -23.64 -13.73
C THR A 248 2.35 -24.38 -14.84
N GLU A 249 3.68 -24.34 -14.81
CA GLU A 249 4.53 -25.12 -15.72
C GLU A 249 4.47 -26.63 -15.44
N ALA A 250 5.09 -27.39 -16.34
CA ALA A 250 5.29 -28.82 -16.15
C ALA A 250 6.08 -29.09 -14.85
N PRO A 251 5.69 -30.08 -14.03
CA PRO A 251 6.36 -30.38 -12.77
C PRO A 251 7.86 -30.67 -12.94
N ASP A 252 8.71 -29.86 -12.31
CA ASP A 252 10.15 -30.14 -12.18
C ASP A 252 10.44 -30.68 -10.76
N PRO A 253 10.98 -31.91 -10.62
CA PRO A 253 11.36 -32.49 -9.34
C PRO A 253 12.24 -31.58 -8.47
N LYS A 254 13.10 -30.74 -9.08
CA LYS A 254 13.96 -29.82 -8.32
C LYS A 254 13.15 -28.66 -7.73
N MET A 255 12.29 -28.05 -8.55
CA MET A 255 11.42 -26.95 -8.11
C MET A 255 10.32 -27.42 -7.16
N ALA A 256 9.88 -28.68 -7.28
CA ALA A 256 8.84 -29.26 -6.43
C ALA A 256 9.24 -29.27 -4.95
N LEU A 257 10.53 -29.40 -4.65
CA LEU A 257 11.04 -29.36 -3.26
C LEU A 257 10.90 -27.98 -2.62
N THR A 258 10.97 -26.91 -3.42
CA THR A 258 10.88 -25.53 -2.93
C THR A 258 9.46 -24.98 -3.00
N LEU A 259 8.76 -25.20 -4.11
CA LEU A 259 7.50 -24.51 -4.41
C LEU A 259 6.25 -25.24 -3.88
N LEU A 260 6.30 -26.56 -3.69
CA LEU A 260 5.10 -27.32 -3.35
C LEU A 260 4.56 -27.00 -1.95
N ASN A 261 5.43 -26.65 -0.99
CA ASN A 261 4.97 -26.21 0.34
C ASN A 261 4.18 -24.90 0.25
N ASP A 262 4.59 -24.00 -0.65
CA ASP A 262 3.85 -22.77 -0.91
C ASP A 262 2.52 -23.08 -1.58
N ALA A 263 2.50 -23.98 -2.57
CA ALA A 263 1.28 -24.41 -3.26
C ALA A 263 0.24 -25.02 -2.28
N GLU A 264 0.66 -25.95 -1.42
CA GLU A 264 -0.21 -26.62 -0.44
C GLU A 264 -0.76 -25.64 0.61
N ARG A 265 0.10 -24.73 1.12
CA ARG A 265 -0.35 -23.67 2.03
C ARG A 265 -1.37 -22.78 1.35
N MET A 266 -1.17 -22.48 0.08
CA MET A 266 -2.02 -21.56 -0.64
C MET A 266 -3.35 -22.15 -1.08
N GLU A 267 -3.39 -23.42 -1.46
CA GLU A 267 -4.63 -24.17 -1.69
C GLU A 267 -5.53 -24.10 -0.45
N SER A 268 -4.94 -24.13 0.75
CA SER A 268 -5.68 -23.97 2.00
C SER A 268 -6.17 -22.54 2.27
N LEU A 269 -5.45 -21.51 1.78
CA LEU A 269 -5.79 -20.11 2.01
C LEU A 269 -6.84 -19.59 1.01
N SER A 270 -6.76 -20.04 -0.24
CA SER A 270 -7.56 -19.52 -1.34
C SER A 270 -7.84 -20.62 -2.36
N PRO A 271 -8.90 -21.42 -2.13
CA PRO A 271 -9.28 -22.51 -3.03
C PRO A 271 -9.72 -22.01 -4.41
N ALA A 272 -10.32 -20.82 -4.49
CA ALA A 272 -10.79 -20.25 -5.76
C ALA A 272 -9.61 -19.87 -6.67
N LEU A 273 -8.60 -19.20 -6.12
CA LEU A 273 -7.39 -18.88 -6.85
C LEU A 273 -6.60 -20.14 -7.23
N ALA A 274 -6.51 -21.12 -6.34
CA ALA A 274 -5.86 -22.40 -6.65
C ALA A 274 -6.53 -23.09 -7.85
N ARG A 275 -7.87 -23.08 -7.95
CA ARG A 275 -8.59 -23.64 -9.11
C ARG A 275 -8.34 -22.86 -10.41
N LEU A 276 -8.15 -21.54 -10.32
CA LEU A 276 -7.81 -20.71 -11.47
C LEU A 276 -6.40 -21.01 -11.99
N PHE A 277 -5.44 -21.16 -11.07
CA PHE A 277 -4.04 -21.37 -11.41
C PHE A 277 -3.71 -22.80 -11.83
N PHE A 278 -4.37 -23.79 -11.21
CA PHE A 278 -4.02 -25.18 -11.37
C PHE A 278 -5.17 -25.96 -12.00
N ALA A 279 -4.84 -26.72 -13.06
CA ALA A 279 -5.76 -27.73 -13.58
C ALA A 279 -5.98 -28.81 -12.53
N ASP A 280 -7.13 -29.48 -12.59
CA ASP A 280 -7.45 -30.57 -11.66
C ASP A 280 -6.39 -31.67 -11.81
N GLY A 281 -5.78 -32.11 -10.70
CA GLY A 281 -4.67 -33.08 -10.71
C GLY A 281 -3.26 -32.49 -10.88
N HIS A 282 -3.13 -31.18 -11.13
CA HIS A 282 -1.82 -30.56 -11.38
C HIS A 282 -0.96 -30.52 -10.11
N ILE A 283 -1.56 -30.22 -8.96
CA ILE A 283 -0.85 -30.26 -7.66
C ILE A 283 -0.43 -31.69 -7.30
N GLU A 284 -1.25 -32.69 -7.62
CA GLU A 284 -0.89 -34.11 -7.48
C GLU A 284 0.31 -34.46 -8.36
N ALA A 285 0.37 -33.98 -9.60
CA ALA A 285 1.53 -34.17 -10.47
C ALA A 285 2.82 -33.53 -9.91
N TRP A 286 2.70 -32.37 -9.25
CA TRP A 286 3.82 -31.76 -8.52
C TRP A 286 4.22 -32.56 -7.27
N ARG A 287 3.26 -33.12 -6.53
CA ARG A 287 3.54 -34.06 -5.41
C ARG A 287 4.28 -35.30 -5.91
N GLU A 288 3.83 -35.87 -7.04
CA GLU A 288 4.48 -37.01 -7.67
C GLU A 288 5.90 -36.66 -8.14
N ALA A 289 6.11 -35.49 -8.76
CA ALA A 289 7.44 -35.04 -9.17
C ALA A 289 8.39 -34.88 -7.97
N ARG A 290 7.91 -34.32 -6.84
CA ARG A 290 8.65 -34.29 -5.56
C ARG A 290 9.01 -35.71 -5.10
N ASP A 291 8.06 -36.64 -5.23
CA ASP A 291 8.22 -38.04 -4.86
C ASP A 291 9.03 -38.87 -5.87
N HIS A 292 9.46 -38.27 -6.98
CA HIS A 292 10.45 -38.82 -7.91
C HIS A 292 11.81 -38.11 -7.85
N ALA A 293 11.93 -36.97 -7.15
CA ALA A 293 13.20 -36.26 -7.00
C ALA A 293 14.29 -37.17 -6.41
N PRO A 294 15.56 -37.12 -6.85
CA PRO A 294 16.60 -38.03 -6.35
C PRO A 294 16.72 -37.98 -4.82
N LEU A 295 16.88 -39.15 -4.17
CA LEU A 295 16.88 -39.30 -2.70
C LEU A 295 17.89 -38.38 -2.00
N LEU A 296 19.02 -38.08 -2.65
CA LEU A 296 20.02 -37.13 -2.14
C LEU A 296 19.47 -35.71 -1.97
N GLN A 297 18.54 -35.28 -2.83
CA GLN A 297 17.89 -33.97 -2.73
C GLN A 297 16.70 -33.97 -1.75
N ARG A 298 15.99 -35.09 -1.60
CA ARG A 298 14.98 -35.26 -0.51
C ARG A 298 15.61 -35.38 0.88
N GLY A 299 16.90 -35.72 0.93
CA GLY A 299 17.56 -36.30 2.09
C GLY A 299 17.84 -35.38 3.26
N SER A 300 17.91 -34.05 3.10
CA SER A 300 18.36 -33.19 4.22
C SER A 300 17.45 -33.26 5.46
N LYS A 301 16.15 -33.52 5.30
CA LYS A 301 15.20 -33.68 6.41
C LYS A 301 15.05 -35.14 6.88
N ARG A 302 15.13 -36.13 5.99
CA ARG A 302 14.99 -37.57 6.36
C ARG A 302 16.27 -38.18 6.94
N PHE A 303 17.46 -37.66 6.61
CA PHE A 303 18.71 -38.11 7.25
C PHE A 303 18.70 -37.80 8.75
N VAL A 304 18.08 -36.69 9.17
CA VAL A 304 17.96 -36.30 10.58
C VAL A 304 17.01 -37.24 11.35
N THR A 305 15.95 -37.75 10.71
CA THR A 305 15.01 -38.69 11.34
C THR A 305 15.47 -40.15 11.32
N LEU A 306 16.18 -40.59 10.29
CA LEU A 306 16.78 -41.95 10.26
C LEU A 306 17.91 -42.11 11.29
N PHE A 307 18.62 -41.03 11.63
CA PHE A 307 19.55 -41.06 12.78
C PHE A 307 18.82 -41.12 14.13
N LYS A 308 17.53 -40.77 14.22
CA LYS A 308 16.74 -40.85 15.46
C LYS A 308 16.16 -42.24 15.76
N THR A 309 15.98 -43.14 14.79
CA THR A 309 15.27 -44.42 15.02
C THR A 309 16.14 -45.67 15.12
N SER A 310 17.44 -45.63 14.81
CA SER A 310 18.32 -46.80 14.92
C SER A 310 18.94 -46.95 16.32
N ALA A 311 18.13 -47.33 17.31
CA ALA A 311 18.58 -47.53 18.69
C ALA A 311 19.51 -48.74 18.90
N ALA A 312 19.51 -49.73 18.01
CA ALA A 312 20.19 -51.02 18.24
C ALA A 312 21.63 -51.13 17.68
N LEU A 313 22.07 -50.21 16.80
CA LEU A 313 23.45 -50.18 16.26
C LEU A 313 24.33 -49.08 16.92
N ARG A 314 23.87 -48.54 18.06
CA ARG A 314 24.33 -47.26 18.66
C ARG A 314 25.53 -47.29 19.59
N GLY A 315 26.09 -48.44 19.95
CA GLY A 315 27.14 -48.47 20.98
C GLY A 315 28.48 -47.85 20.53
N GLY A 316 29.04 -48.31 19.42
CA GLY A 316 30.44 -47.99 19.06
C GLY A 316 30.62 -47.02 17.90
N LEU A 317 29.97 -47.29 16.77
CA LEU A 317 30.26 -46.57 15.53
C LEU A 317 29.60 -45.18 15.47
N LEU A 318 28.40 -45.04 16.04
CA LEU A 318 27.69 -43.76 16.08
C LEU A 318 28.35 -42.75 17.03
N LEU A 319 28.99 -43.22 18.11
CA LEU A 319 29.76 -42.37 19.02
C LEU A 319 31.00 -41.76 18.34
N LEU A 320 31.53 -42.40 17.28
CA LEU A 320 32.74 -41.96 16.59
C LEU A 320 32.42 -41.18 15.30
N VAL A 321 31.46 -41.65 14.49
CA VAL A 321 31.17 -41.07 13.17
C VAL A 321 30.29 -39.82 13.27
N VAL A 322 29.32 -39.79 14.19
CA VAL A 322 28.41 -38.63 14.33
C VAL A 322 29.15 -37.35 14.75
N PRO A 323 30.02 -37.33 15.77
CA PRO A 323 30.73 -36.11 16.10
C PRO A 323 31.67 -35.69 14.97
N VAL A 324 32.30 -36.62 14.26
CA VAL A 324 33.17 -36.28 13.12
C VAL A 324 32.36 -35.66 11.97
N VAL A 325 31.22 -36.24 11.60
CA VAL A 325 30.36 -35.69 10.53
C VAL A 325 29.71 -34.37 10.97
N LEU A 326 29.29 -34.23 12.23
CA LEU A 326 28.76 -32.96 12.76
C LEU A 326 29.84 -31.88 12.82
N VAL A 327 31.08 -32.21 13.18
CA VAL A 327 32.21 -31.28 13.16
C VAL A 327 32.53 -30.87 11.71
N ILE A 328 32.55 -31.81 10.77
CA ILE A 328 32.79 -31.51 9.35
C ILE A 328 31.64 -30.65 8.78
N MET A 329 30.39 -31.02 9.00
CA MET A 329 29.23 -30.25 8.52
C MET A 329 29.14 -28.88 9.19
N SER A 330 29.36 -28.79 10.50
CA SER A 330 29.44 -27.52 11.24
C SER A 330 30.59 -26.66 10.70
N SER A 331 31.74 -27.28 10.40
CA SER A 331 32.87 -26.58 9.78
C SER A 331 32.51 -26.05 8.39
N LEU A 332 31.91 -26.87 7.52
CA LEU A 332 31.50 -26.46 6.17
C LEU A 332 30.40 -25.38 6.20
N LEU A 333 29.40 -25.51 7.06
CA LEU A 333 28.36 -24.49 7.29
C LEU A 333 28.97 -23.21 7.85
N SER A 334 29.92 -23.30 8.79
CA SER A 334 30.62 -22.14 9.32
C SER A 334 31.48 -21.45 8.26
N VAL A 335 32.10 -22.20 7.34
CA VAL A 335 32.90 -21.65 6.24
C VAL A 335 31.99 -21.00 5.19
N ALA A 336 30.85 -21.61 4.87
CA ALA A 336 29.86 -21.03 3.97
C ALA A 336 29.25 -19.75 4.55
N GLN A 337 28.82 -19.78 5.81
CA GLN A 337 28.31 -18.61 6.52
C GLN A 337 29.38 -17.52 6.69
N LYS A 338 30.65 -17.87 6.92
CA LYS A 338 31.76 -16.89 6.93
C LYS A 338 31.97 -16.26 5.56
N LYS A 339 31.86 -17.02 4.47
CA LYS A 339 31.96 -16.48 3.09
C LYS A 339 30.80 -15.56 2.74
N GLU A 340 29.58 -15.90 3.15
CA GLU A 340 28.43 -15.03 2.95
C GLU A 340 28.48 -13.79 3.86
N ALA A 341 28.85 -13.96 5.12
CA ALA A 341 29.02 -12.86 6.07
C ALA A 341 30.12 -11.89 5.63
N THR A 342 31.24 -12.38 5.06
CA THR A 342 32.31 -11.51 4.53
C THR A 342 31.89 -10.78 3.25
N ARG A 343 31.09 -11.39 2.39
CA ARG A 343 30.51 -10.67 1.22
C ARG A 343 29.48 -9.64 1.65
N ALA A 344 28.59 -9.99 2.58
CA ALA A 344 27.60 -9.09 3.12
C ALA A 344 28.27 -7.92 3.87
N SER A 345 29.31 -8.19 4.67
CA SER A 345 30.07 -7.14 5.35
C SER A 345 30.77 -6.22 4.35
N ALA A 346 31.42 -6.77 3.31
CA ALA A 346 32.09 -5.95 2.29
C ALA A 346 31.10 -5.02 1.53
N LEU A 347 29.88 -5.49 1.26
CA LEU A 347 28.83 -4.64 0.68
C LEU A 347 28.39 -3.55 1.67
N CYS A 348 28.20 -3.90 2.94
CA CYS A 348 27.84 -2.96 3.99
C CYS A 348 28.91 -1.90 4.25
N ASP A 349 30.19 -2.28 4.20
CA ASP A 349 31.31 -1.35 4.29
C ASP A 349 31.26 -0.32 3.16
N GLY A 350 30.87 -0.73 1.94
CA GLY A 350 30.64 0.17 0.82
C GLY A 350 29.51 1.16 1.06
N TYR A 351 28.36 0.70 1.58
CA TYR A 351 27.23 1.57 1.91
C TYR A 351 27.57 2.57 3.02
N PHE A 352 28.23 2.13 4.10
CA PHE A 352 28.64 3.02 5.18
C PHE A 352 29.73 3.99 4.73
N ALA A 353 30.74 3.53 3.98
CA ALA A 353 31.78 4.41 3.44
C ALA A 353 31.17 5.50 2.54
N SER A 354 30.20 5.14 1.69
CA SER A 354 29.46 6.09 0.86
C SER A 354 28.65 7.09 1.69
N ALA A 355 27.94 6.61 2.73
CA ALA A 355 27.18 7.47 3.64
C ALA A 355 28.08 8.43 4.43
N MET A 356 29.19 7.94 4.99
CA MET A 356 30.17 8.73 5.73
C MET A 356 30.88 9.75 4.83
N ALA A 357 31.25 9.37 3.61
CA ALA A 357 31.85 10.30 2.64
C ALA A 357 30.92 11.47 2.29
N ARG A 358 29.60 11.25 2.33
CA ARG A 358 28.58 12.30 2.17
C ARG A 358 28.22 13.01 3.47
N ASN A 359 28.92 12.74 4.58
CA ASN A 359 28.57 13.22 5.92
C ASN A 359 27.10 12.95 6.29
N TRP A 360 26.56 11.81 5.84
CA TRP A 360 25.16 11.41 6.00
C TRP A 360 24.16 12.38 5.37
N LYS A 361 24.60 13.19 4.39
CA LYS A 361 23.78 14.12 3.63
C LYS A 361 23.37 13.56 2.27
N ASP A 362 22.26 14.06 1.75
CA ASP A 362 21.74 13.75 0.41
C ASP A 362 21.58 12.23 0.16
N MET A 363 21.17 11.52 1.21
CA MET A 363 21.11 10.06 1.20
C MET A 363 19.91 9.60 0.37
N PRO A 364 20.12 8.82 -0.71
CA PRO A 364 19.00 8.29 -1.51
C PRO A 364 18.09 7.42 -0.66
N LEU A 365 16.78 7.61 -0.77
CA LEU A 365 15.78 6.88 0.02
C LEU A 365 15.87 5.36 -0.22
N SER A 366 16.30 4.95 -1.43
CA SER A 366 16.58 3.56 -1.82
C SER A 366 17.75 2.92 -1.05
N ASP A 367 18.75 3.71 -0.65
CA ASP A 367 19.93 3.21 0.05
C ASP A 367 19.65 2.96 1.54
N ILE A 368 18.60 3.59 2.07
CA ILE A 368 18.32 3.59 3.51
C ILE A 368 17.91 2.21 4.02
N THR A 369 17.12 1.46 3.25
CA THR A 369 16.76 0.09 3.62
C THR A 369 17.99 -0.81 3.70
N GLN A 370 18.95 -0.63 2.79
CA GLN A 370 20.21 -1.38 2.82
C GLN A 370 21.08 -0.97 4.01
N LEU A 371 21.17 0.34 4.29
CA LEU A 371 21.86 0.83 5.50
C LEU A 371 21.22 0.28 6.77
N GLU A 372 19.89 0.27 6.90
CA GLU A 372 19.19 -0.32 8.05
C GLU A 372 19.54 -1.79 8.22
N ASN A 373 19.51 -2.57 7.14
CA ASN A 373 19.85 -3.99 7.16
C ASN A 373 21.31 -4.21 7.57
N CYS A 374 22.23 -3.43 7.01
CA CYS A 374 23.66 -3.48 7.33
C CYS A 374 23.92 -3.16 8.80
N ALA A 375 23.26 -2.13 9.33
CA ALA A 375 23.38 -1.69 10.71
C ALA A 375 22.91 -2.70 11.75
N ARG A 376 21.92 -3.55 11.41
CA ARG A 376 21.50 -4.64 12.30
C ARG A 376 22.60 -5.69 12.49
N GLY A 377 23.47 -5.87 11.50
CA GLY A 377 24.60 -6.80 11.56
C GLY A 377 25.87 -6.16 12.14
N VAL A 378 26.27 -5.02 11.56
CA VAL A 378 27.50 -4.31 11.92
C VAL A 378 27.19 -2.81 11.98
N PRO A 379 26.96 -2.22 13.17
CA PRO A 379 26.69 -0.79 13.29
C PRO A 379 27.96 0.04 12.98
N PRO A 380 27.82 1.32 12.56
CA PRO A 380 28.97 2.22 12.39
C PRO A 380 29.87 2.27 13.62
N LEU A 381 31.19 2.38 13.44
CA LEU A 381 32.14 2.37 14.55
C LEU A 381 32.07 3.65 15.39
N LEU A 382 31.96 4.82 14.75
CA LEU A 382 31.93 6.11 15.45
C LEU A 382 30.53 6.44 15.98
N CYS A 383 30.47 6.98 17.19
CA CYS A 383 29.21 7.39 17.81
C CYS A 383 28.48 8.50 17.04
N SER A 384 29.22 9.42 16.44
CA SER A 384 28.68 10.48 15.57
C SER A 384 27.95 9.90 14.35
N ASP A 385 28.51 8.85 13.75
CA ASP A 385 27.91 8.17 12.60
C ASP A 385 26.66 7.39 13.00
N ARG A 386 26.65 6.77 14.18
CA ARG A 386 25.43 6.10 14.70
C ARG A 386 24.29 7.10 14.93
N ALA A 387 24.60 8.26 15.50
CA ALA A 387 23.61 9.32 15.72
C ALA A 387 23.09 9.86 14.38
N ALA A 388 23.99 10.19 13.45
CA ALA A 388 23.61 10.66 12.12
C ALA A 388 22.78 9.61 11.35
N MET A 389 23.14 8.33 11.48
CA MET A 389 22.36 7.23 10.91
C MET A 389 20.96 7.13 11.52
N GLN A 390 20.84 7.23 12.84
CA GLN A 390 19.54 7.21 13.52
C GLN A 390 18.65 8.37 13.08
N ASP A 391 19.22 9.55 12.89
CA ASP A 391 18.50 10.71 12.35
C ASP A 391 18.01 10.45 10.91
N VAL A 392 18.88 9.93 10.04
CA VAL A 392 18.53 9.57 8.65
C VAL A 392 17.43 8.51 8.61
N LEU A 393 17.54 7.45 9.42
CA LEU A 393 16.51 6.40 9.53
C LEU A 393 15.20 6.94 10.09
N GLY A 394 15.27 7.86 11.05
CA GLY A 394 14.11 8.52 11.63
C GLY A 394 13.33 9.30 10.59
N ILE A 395 14.02 10.15 9.82
CA ILE A 395 13.44 10.90 8.69
C ILE A 395 12.86 9.94 7.66
N ALA A 396 13.62 8.94 7.23
CA ALA A 396 13.19 7.99 6.21
C ALA A 396 11.90 7.25 6.57
N LYS A 397 11.81 6.72 7.80
CA LYS A 397 10.62 6.00 8.28
C LYS A 397 9.39 6.89 8.33
N SER A 398 9.56 8.11 8.79
CA SER A 398 8.45 9.05 8.90
C SER A 398 8.03 9.61 7.54
N VAL A 399 8.95 9.65 6.56
CA VAL A 399 8.67 9.96 5.15
C VAL A 399 8.08 8.78 4.38
N GLN A 400 8.46 7.52 4.64
CA GLN A 400 7.90 6.33 3.97
C GLN A 400 6.53 5.93 4.54
N GLY A 401 6.22 6.33 5.77
CA GLY A 401 4.99 5.94 6.47
C GLY A 401 5.06 4.49 6.99
N SER A 402 3.98 4.02 7.62
CA SER A 402 3.91 2.67 8.20
C SER A 402 3.76 1.55 7.16
N ARG A 403 3.49 1.90 5.90
CA ARG A 403 3.24 0.93 4.83
C ARG A 403 4.48 0.84 3.94
N TYR A 404 5.16 -0.29 3.99
CA TYR A 404 6.26 -0.68 3.10
C TYR A 404 5.78 -0.92 1.65
N TYR A 405 4.97 -0.02 1.09
CA TYR A 405 4.63 -0.11 -0.32
C TYR A 405 5.82 0.38 -1.15
N THR A 406 6.11 -0.38 -2.20
CA THR A 406 7.12 -0.16 -3.22
C THR A 406 6.77 1.04 -4.10
N TYR A 407 6.54 2.21 -3.51
CA TYR A 407 6.50 3.43 -4.30
C TYR A 407 7.85 3.61 -4.96
N ASP A 408 7.85 3.99 -6.24
CA ASP A 408 9.05 4.34 -6.99
C ASP A 408 9.60 5.67 -6.47
N VAL A 409 10.21 5.61 -5.28
CA VAL A 409 10.90 6.72 -4.61
C VAL A 409 12.31 6.91 -5.17
N ASN A 410 12.60 6.36 -6.35
CA ASN A 410 13.88 6.55 -7.01
C ASN A 410 14.13 8.05 -7.22
N GLY A 411 15.28 8.52 -6.75
CA GLY A 411 15.67 9.92 -6.80
C GLY A 411 15.22 10.77 -5.61
N MET A 412 14.41 10.26 -4.68
CA MET A 412 14.18 10.99 -3.42
C MET A 412 15.38 10.84 -2.49
N GLN A 413 15.75 11.92 -1.80
CA GLN A 413 16.88 11.99 -0.87
C GLN A 413 16.39 12.49 0.50
N VAL A 414 17.13 12.14 1.56
CA VAL A 414 16.93 12.65 2.91
C VAL A 414 18.17 13.33 3.47
N ASN A 415 17.95 14.19 4.47
CA ASN A 415 18.97 14.97 5.15
C ASN A 415 19.82 15.74 4.15
N LEU A 416 19.21 16.60 3.33
CA LEU A 416 19.90 17.28 2.25
C LEU A 416 20.97 18.25 2.77
N SER A 417 22.00 18.47 1.97
CA SER A 417 23.11 19.39 2.30
C SER A 417 22.64 20.82 2.55
N ASP A 418 21.53 21.22 1.93
CA ASP A 418 20.92 22.55 2.10
C ASP A 418 20.07 22.69 3.39
N GLY A 419 20.06 21.66 4.23
CA GLY A 419 19.35 21.65 5.52
C GLY A 419 17.91 21.16 5.45
N ARG A 420 17.37 20.85 4.26
CA ARG A 420 16.07 20.18 4.16
C ARG A 420 16.15 18.73 4.64
N ARG A 421 15.11 18.22 5.29
CA ARG A 421 15.02 16.82 5.71
C ARG A 421 14.75 15.86 4.56
N PHE A 422 14.08 16.29 3.50
CA PHE A 422 13.82 15.48 2.31
C PHE A 422 13.68 16.35 1.06
N GLY A 423 13.79 15.72 -0.11
CA GLY A 423 13.64 16.38 -1.41
C GLY A 423 14.04 15.46 -2.56
N GLY A 424 13.62 15.81 -3.78
CA GLY A 424 14.12 15.14 -4.98
C GLY A 424 15.55 15.56 -5.29
N ALA A 425 16.38 14.62 -5.73
CA ALA A 425 17.63 14.92 -6.41
C ALA A 425 17.37 15.77 -7.67
N PRO A 426 18.36 16.54 -8.18
CA PRO A 426 18.19 17.34 -9.39
C PRO A 426 17.77 16.54 -10.63
N SER A 427 18.07 15.24 -10.65
CA SER A 427 17.74 14.31 -11.74
C SER A 427 16.43 13.56 -11.53
N THR A 428 15.69 13.83 -10.46
CA THR A 428 14.46 13.09 -10.14
C THR A 428 13.38 13.41 -11.15
N GLY A 429 12.84 12.35 -11.78
CA GLY A 429 11.76 12.47 -12.73
C GLY A 429 10.47 12.96 -12.07
N CYS A 430 9.63 13.66 -12.84
CA CYS A 430 8.37 14.21 -12.34
C CYS A 430 7.40 13.15 -11.80
N SER A 431 7.43 11.93 -12.32
CA SER A 431 6.65 10.80 -11.81
C SER A 431 6.99 10.48 -10.34
N SER A 432 8.27 10.44 -9.98
CA SER A 432 8.73 10.14 -8.63
C SER A 432 8.41 11.30 -7.67
N VAL A 433 8.58 12.55 -8.12
CA VAL A 433 8.17 13.73 -7.33
C VAL A 433 6.66 13.70 -7.06
N MET A 434 5.83 13.39 -8.06
CA MET A 434 4.37 13.32 -7.89
C MET A 434 3.98 12.19 -6.95
N SER A 435 4.48 10.98 -7.20
CA SER A 435 4.16 9.80 -6.38
C SER A 435 4.57 10.00 -4.92
N PHE A 436 5.69 10.69 -4.69
CA PHE A 436 6.13 11.03 -3.35
C PHE A 436 5.21 12.07 -2.70
N ALA A 437 4.82 13.09 -3.46
CA ALA A 437 4.03 14.17 -2.90
C ALA A 437 2.59 13.74 -2.57
N THR A 438 2.01 12.82 -3.33
CA THR A 438 0.65 12.30 -3.06
C THR A 438 0.57 11.39 -1.84
N SER A 439 1.68 10.83 -1.34
CA SER A 439 1.67 9.87 -0.23
C SER A 439 1.31 10.47 1.13
N ALA A 440 1.26 11.80 1.26
CA ALA A 440 1.00 12.58 2.48
C ALA A 440 1.94 12.31 3.68
N SER A 441 2.78 11.27 3.64
CA SER A 441 3.63 10.83 4.74
C SER A 441 4.71 11.86 5.09
N TRP A 442 5.16 12.64 4.11
CA TRP A 442 6.12 13.74 4.30
C TRP A 442 5.60 14.85 5.22
N LEU A 443 4.28 15.01 5.38
CA LEU A 443 3.67 15.97 6.30
C LEU A 443 4.10 15.73 7.76
N ASN A 444 4.37 14.47 8.11
CA ASN A 444 4.76 14.09 9.47
C ASN A 444 6.16 14.61 9.87
N GLN A 445 6.96 15.12 8.94
CA GLN A 445 8.30 15.64 9.26
C GLN A 445 8.31 16.96 10.00
N GLY A 446 7.28 17.79 9.81
CA GLY A 446 7.31 19.16 10.31
C GLY A 446 8.34 20.08 9.62
N ASP A 447 8.96 19.67 8.50
CA ASP A 447 9.97 20.48 7.81
C ASP A 447 9.35 21.39 6.75
N GLU A 448 9.11 22.64 7.13
CA GLU A 448 8.54 23.68 6.28
C GLU A 448 9.37 23.96 5.01
N LYS A 449 10.71 23.91 5.09
CA LYS A 449 11.57 24.20 3.94
C LYS A 449 11.50 23.08 2.91
N ALA A 450 11.51 21.84 3.38
CA ALA A 450 11.34 20.66 2.52
C ALA A 450 9.95 20.62 1.88
N ALA A 451 8.90 20.91 2.65
CA ALA A 451 7.53 21.02 2.17
C ALA A 451 7.38 22.07 1.05
N LYS A 452 7.85 23.30 1.28
CA LYS A 452 7.79 24.37 0.27
C LYS A 452 8.52 24.01 -1.03
N GLN A 453 9.68 23.38 -0.92
CA GLN A 453 10.42 22.97 -2.11
C GLN A 453 9.73 21.82 -2.85
N LEU A 454 9.13 20.86 -2.14
CA LEU A 454 8.33 19.81 -2.77
C LEU A 454 7.15 20.38 -3.55
N VAL A 455 6.43 21.36 -2.97
CA VAL A 455 5.34 22.09 -3.66
C VAL A 455 5.87 22.79 -4.93
N ALA A 456 7.03 23.44 -4.85
CA ALA A 456 7.65 24.09 -6.00
C ALA A 456 8.11 23.10 -7.09
N ASP A 457 8.63 21.94 -6.70
CA ASP A 457 9.02 20.88 -7.64
C ASP A 457 7.77 20.26 -8.28
N VAL A 458 6.67 20.11 -7.53
CA VAL A 458 5.37 19.68 -8.07
C VAL A 458 4.85 20.65 -9.11
N ALA A 459 4.83 21.94 -8.80
CA ALA A 459 4.39 22.99 -9.72
C ALA A 459 5.27 23.07 -10.98
N ARG A 460 6.58 22.85 -10.85
CA ARG A 460 7.48 22.77 -12.00
C ARG A 460 7.14 21.58 -12.88
N CYS A 461 6.87 20.42 -12.27
CA CYS A 461 6.55 19.21 -12.98
C CYS A 461 5.20 19.28 -13.71
N SER A 462 4.19 19.93 -13.12
CA SER A 462 2.91 20.18 -13.80
C SER A 462 3.02 21.14 -14.97
N ALA A 463 3.97 22.08 -14.94
CA ALA A 463 4.24 22.95 -16.08
C ALA A 463 4.91 22.21 -17.26
N ILE A 464 5.71 21.18 -16.99
CA ILE A 464 6.43 20.41 -18.02
C ILE A 464 5.50 19.40 -18.71
N ASP A 465 4.56 18.80 -17.99
CA ASP A 465 3.69 17.72 -18.49
C ASP A 465 2.21 18.15 -18.56
N SER A 466 1.97 19.29 -19.21
CA SER A 466 0.64 19.93 -19.29
C SER A 466 -0.43 19.10 -20.01
N ASN A 467 -0.05 18.09 -20.80
CA ASN A 467 -0.96 17.28 -21.60
C ASN A 467 -1.34 15.93 -20.96
N ARG A 468 -0.72 15.58 -19.83
CA ARG A 468 -0.97 14.30 -19.16
C ARG A 468 -1.20 14.42 -17.66
N MET A 469 -0.87 15.55 -17.05
CA MET A 469 -1.07 15.72 -15.62
C MET A 469 -2.53 16.00 -15.29
N GLU A 470 -3.09 15.11 -14.49
CA GLU A 470 -4.35 15.35 -13.82
C GLU A 470 -4.20 16.53 -12.85
N SER A 471 -5.07 17.52 -12.99
CA SER A 471 -5.28 18.60 -12.00
C SER A 471 -5.50 18.08 -10.57
N SER A 472 -5.82 16.78 -10.42
CA SER A 472 -6.04 16.07 -9.16
C SER A 472 -4.83 16.08 -8.23
N ALA A 473 -3.60 15.91 -8.72
CA ALA A 473 -2.41 15.81 -7.87
C ALA A 473 -2.12 17.13 -7.16
N LEU A 474 -2.28 18.25 -7.87
CA LEU A 474 -2.04 19.59 -7.35
C LEU A 474 -3.14 20.00 -6.35
N LEU A 475 -4.40 19.65 -6.62
CA LEU A 475 -5.52 19.82 -5.69
C LEU A 475 -5.37 18.96 -4.43
N THR A 476 -4.91 17.71 -4.57
CA THR A 476 -4.60 16.83 -3.43
C THR A 476 -3.51 17.43 -2.57
N LEU A 477 -2.48 18.01 -3.19
CA LEU A 477 -1.39 18.66 -2.49
C LEU A 477 -1.84 19.91 -1.74
N LEU A 478 -2.69 20.72 -2.36
CA LEU A 478 -3.30 21.89 -1.72
C LEU A 478 -4.10 21.50 -0.48
N ALA A 479 -4.99 20.51 -0.62
CA ALA A 479 -5.77 19.97 0.50
C ALA A 479 -4.88 19.42 1.62
N GLN A 480 -3.78 18.75 1.27
CA GLN A 480 -2.80 18.24 2.23
C GLN A 480 -2.02 19.35 2.94
N THR A 481 -1.66 20.43 2.23
CA THR A 481 -0.98 21.58 2.83
C THR A 481 -1.88 22.40 3.74
N ASP A 482 -3.17 22.50 3.44
CA ASP A 482 -4.16 23.18 4.30
C ASP A 482 -4.42 22.37 5.58
N ALA A 483 -4.29 21.04 5.51
CA ALA A 483 -4.37 20.16 6.67
C ALA A 483 -3.09 20.14 7.54
N TRP A 484 -2.03 20.86 7.18
CA TRP A 484 -0.76 20.87 7.92
C TRP A 484 -0.93 21.58 9.28
N PRO A 485 -0.87 20.87 10.41
CA PRO A 485 -0.98 21.51 11.71
C PRO A 485 0.27 22.35 11.98
N ALA A 486 0.10 23.59 12.44
CA ALA A 486 1.22 24.41 12.91
C ALA A 486 2.02 23.61 13.95
N PRO A 487 3.36 23.57 13.86
CA PRO A 487 4.16 22.75 14.75
C PRO A 487 3.89 23.14 16.20
N VAL A 488 3.59 22.15 17.04
CA VAL A 488 3.43 22.29 18.50
C VAL A 488 4.80 22.52 19.14
N THR A 489 5.46 23.61 18.76
CA THR A 489 6.57 24.15 19.54
C THR A 489 5.94 25.14 20.52
N GLY A 490 6.14 24.95 21.83
CA GLY A 490 5.55 25.74 22.92
C GLY A 490 6.01 27.21 22.98
N ARG A 491 6.12 27.90 21.84
CA ARG A 491 6.26 29.35 21.72
C ARG A 491 5.17 29.88 20.80
N PRO A 492 4.47 30.96 21.17
CA PRO A 492 3.43 31.57 20.33
C PRO A 492 4.07 32.21 19.08
N GLY A 493 4.25 31.42 18.03
CA GLY A 493 4.55 31.87 16.67
C GLY A 493 3.26 31.99 15.87
N LYS A 494 3.12 33.07 15.08
CA LYS A 494 2.00 33.30 14.15
C LYS A 494 1.82 32.07 13.25
N SER A 495 0.58 31.59 13.08
CA SER A 495 0.26 30.64 12.02
C SER A 495 0.58 31.31 10.68
N ILE A 496 1.54 30.75 9.95
CA ILE A 496 1.79 31.16 8.57
C ILE A 496 0.81 30.35 7.73
N ALA A 497 -0.26 30.98 7.27
CA ALA A 497 -1.17 30.38 6.31
C ALA A 497 -0.40 30.17 4.99
N LEU A 498 -0.16 28.91 4.63
CA LEU A 498 0.45 28.50 3.35
C LEU A 498 -0.31 29.02 2.13
N SER A 499 -1.56 29.45 2.32
CA SER A 499 -2.37 30.23 1.37
C SER A 499 -1.63 31.47 0.81
N SER A 500 -0.70 32.05 1.58
CA SER A 500 0.10 33.20 1.15
C SER A 500 1.18 32.89 0.10
N LEU A 501 1.60 31.63 -0.03
CA LEU A 501 2.54 31.18 -1.07
C LEU A 501 1.87 30.92 -2.43
N LEU A 502 0.53 30.94 -2.48
CA LEU A 502 -0.27 30.62 -3.66
C LEU A 502 -0.85 31.85 -4.39
N ILE A 503 -0.49 33.07 -4.00
CA ILE A 503 -1.03 34.31 -4.60
C ILE A 503 -0.60 34.50 -6.09
N THR A 504 0.17 33.58 -6.68
CA THR A 504 0.42 33.53 -8.13
C THR A 504 -0.44 32.52 -8.90
N ALA A 505 -1.45 31.88 -8.30
CA ALA A 505 -2.41 31.02 -8.99
C ALA A 505 -3.86 31.46 -8.67
N PRO A 506 -4.73 31.75 -9.67
CA PRO A 506 -6.05 32.28 -9.41
C PRO A 506 -7.05 31.18 -8.97
N ASN A 507 -7.80 31.50 -7.91
CA ASN A 507 -9.02 30.88 -7.37
C ASN A 507 -8.85 29.69 -6.39
N ALA A 508 -9.04 29.95 -5.08
CA ALA A 508 -9.44 28.96 -4.09
C ALA A 508 -10.24 29.60 -2.94
N ALA A 509 -11.32 28.93 -2.52
CA ALA A 509 -12.17 29.27 -1.37
C ALA A 509 -11.84 28.36 -0.16
N PRO A 510 -12.20 28.70 1.10
CA PRO A 510 -11.66 28.02 2.28
C PRO A 510 -12.68 27.10 2.97
N LEU A 511 -12.31 25.88 3.38
CA LEU A 511 -13.09 25.10 4.37
C LEU A 511 -12.26 24.08 5.22
N VAL A 512 -12.54 24.15 6.54
CA VAL A 512 -12.72 23.12 7.60
C VAL A 512 -11.55 22.25 8.10
N THR A 513 -11.45 22.21 9.44
CA THR A 513 -10.50 21.52 10.32
C THR A 513 -10.79 20.03 10.52
N SER A 514 -9.74 19.21 10.61
CA SER A 514 -9.75 17.76 10.90
C SER A 514 -8.94 17.44 12.19
N PRO A 515 -9.21 16.36 12.95
CA PRO A 515 -8.59 16.11 14.24
C PRO A 515 -7.20 15.43 14.16
N ASN A 516 -6.35 15.76 15.13
CA ASN A 516 -4.94 15.39 15.27
C ASN A 516 -4.66 13.87 15.28
N PRO A 517 -3.63 13.37 14.56
CA PRO A 517 -3.14 12.01 14.74
C PRO A 517 -2.21 11.89 15.97
N ALA A 518 -2.27 10.74 16.65
CA ALA A 518 -1.44 10.41 17.81
C ALA A 518 0.04 10.12 17.43
N PRO A 519 1.02 10.39 18.32
CA PRO A 519 2.43 10.11 18.05
C PRO A 519 2.73 8.61 18.01
N ALA A 520 3.61 8.22 17.09
CA ALA A 520 4.10 6.84 16.96
C ALA A 520 4.90 6.38 18.19
N ALA A 521 4.80 5.09 18.53
CA ALA A 521 5.48 4.48 19.67
C ALA A 521 7.03 4.41 19.48
N PRO A 522 7.84 4.56 20.56
CA PRO A 522 9.30 4.57 20.47
C PRO A 522 9.91 3.18 20.24
N TYR A 523 10.96 3.15 19.40
CA TYR A 523 11.78 1.98 19.09
C TYR A 523 12.72 1.60 20.25
N LYS A 524 13.14 0.34 20.34
CA LYS A 524 14.13 -0.12 21.33
C LYS A 524 15.50 0.50 20.99
N PRO A 525 16.03 1.43 21.80
CA PRO A 525 17.25 2.14 21.46
C PRO A 525 18.42 1.17 21.36
N TRP A 526 19.36 1.48 20.46
CA TRP A 526 20.65 0.81 20.44
C TRP A 526 21.34 1.04 21.79
N PRO A 527 22.23 0.14 22.26
CA PRO A 527 22.97 0.37 23.49
C PRO A 527 23.59 1.78 23.44
N ALA A 528 23.34 2.56 24.48
CA ALA A 528 23.76 3.96 24.54
C ALA A 528 25.25 4.07 24.23
N CYS A 529 25.63 5.07 23.43
CA CYS A 529 27.02 5.28 23.01
C CYS A 529 28.02 5.29 24.18
N ALA A 530 27.60 5.65 25.39
CA ALA A 530 28.41 5.56 26.61
C ALA A 530 28.95 4.14 26.88
N ALA A 531 28.15 3.09 26.66
CA ALA A 531 28.58 1.70 26.84
C ALA A 531 29.58 1.28 25.74
N ALA A 532 29.35 1.69 24.49
CA ALA A 532 30.25 1.37 23.37
C ALA A 532 31.58 2.15 23.40
N MET A 533 31.58 3.39 23.90
CA MET A 533 32.80 4.18 24.10
C MET A 533 33.71 3.56 25.17
N SER A 534 33.14 2.99 26.24
CA SER A 534 33.90 2.25 27.25
C SER A 534 34.63 1.05 26.63
N ASP A 535 33.96 0.31 25.74
CA ASP A 535 34.54 -0.86 25.07
C ASP A 535 35.62 -0.47 24.03
N ASP A 536 35.45 0.61 23.27
CA ASP A 536 36.46 1.09 22.30
C ASP A 536 37.69 1.71 23.00
N LEU A 537 37.49 2.49 24.07
CA LEU A 537 38.60 2.97 24.91
C LEU A 537 39.36 1.81 25.56
N LYS A 538 38.64 0.77 26.02
CA LYS A 538 39.24 -0.45 26.55
C LYS A 538 40.04 -1.21 25.49
N LEU A 539 39.59 -1.22 24.23
CA LEU A 539 40.28 -1.84 23.10
C LEU A 539 41.54 -1.07 22.69
N ARG A 540 41.49 0.27 22.70
CA ARG A 540 42.62 1.15 22.29
C ARG A 540 43.70 1.32 23.35
N MET A 541 43.32 1.36 24.63
CA MET A 541 44.26 1.51 25.75
C MET A 541 44.82 0.16 26.22
N GLY A 542 44.22 -0.96 25.80
CA GLY A 542 44.54 -2.27 26.34
C GLY A 542 43.99 -2.47 27.76
N GLU A 543 43.61 -3.71 28.06
CA GLU A 543 42.81 -4.04 29.24
C GLU A 543 43.47 -3.67 30.58
N LYS A 544 44.81 -3.68 30.65
CA LYS A 544 45.57 -3.27 31.84
C LYS A 544 45.57 -1.76 32.06
N GLU A 545 45.75 -0.95 31.03
CA GLU A 545 45.77 0.51 31.18
C GLU A 545 44.37 1.05 31.43
N TRP A 546 43.35 0.46 30.78
CA TRP A 546 41.96 0.76 31.08
C TRP A 546 41.59 0.45 32.52
N SER A 547 41.97 -0.73 33.04
CA SER A 547 41.74 -1.07 34.44
C SER A 547 42.46 -0.09 35.38
N ALA A 548 43.71 0.30 35.07
CA ALA A 548 44.45 1.25 35.91
C ALA A 548 43.88 2.68 35.84
N ALA A 549 43.31 3.09 34.70
CA ALA A 549 42.65 4.38 34.53
C ALA A 549 41.28 4.42 35.20
N SER A 550 40.48 3.36 35.08
CA SER A 550 39.16 3.27 35.70
C SER A 550 39.25 3.15 37.23
N THR A 551 40.24 2.40 37.75
CA THR A 551 40.50 2.34 39.20
C THR A 551 40.94 3.69 39.75
N ARG A 552 41.79 4.44 39.02
CA ARG A 552 42.18 5.81 39.43
C ARG A 552 41.00 6.78 39.41
N ALA A 553 40.17 6.74 38.36
CA ALA A 553 38.98 7.57 38.24
C ALA A 553 37.93 7.28 39.33
N ASN A 554 37.68 6.00 39.64
CA ASN A 554 36.77 5.61 40.73
C ASN A 554 37.28 6.06 42.09
N HIS A 555 38.58 5.93 42.37
CA HIS A 555 39.13 6.32 43.66
C HIS A 555 39.08 7.85 43.86
N SER A 556 39.41 8.63 42.83
CA SER A 556 39.30 10.10 42.87
C SER A 556 37.86 10.58 42.96
N GLY A 557 36.93 9.92 42.24
CA GLY A 557 35.50 10.24 42.27
C GLY A 557 34.82 9.92 43.60
N GLU A 558 35.15 8.77 44.22
CA GLU A 558 34.63 8.41 45.55
C GLU A 558 35.14 9.36 46.64
N LEU A 559 36.40 9.81 46.56
CA LEU A 559 36.97 10.78 47.48
C LEU A 559 36.28 12.15 47.36
N ALA A 560 35.99 12.59 46.13
CA ALA A 560 35.27 13.84 45.87
C ALA A 560 33.81 13.77 46.35
N LEU A 561 33.10 12.67 46.08
CA LEU A 561 31.73 12.43 46.57
C LEU A 561 31.65 12.38 48.10
N ARG A 562 32.63 11.77 48.78
CA ARG A 562 32.69 11.80 50.25
C ARG A 562 32.92 13.20 50.81
N LYS A 563 33.73 14.04 50.14
CA LYS A 563 33.89 15.46 50.53
C LYS A 563 32.57 16.23 50.36
N ILE A 564 31.83 16.00 49.28
CA ILE A 564 30.51 16.61 49.06
C ILE A 564 29.53 16.19 50.17
N LEU A 565 29.44 14.89 50.45
CA LEU A 565 28.53 14.35 51.46
C LEU A 565 28.92 14.74 52.89
N ALA A 566 30.20 15.04 53.13
CA ALA A 566 30.70 15.59 54.39
C ALA A 566 30.55 17.13 54.51
N GLY A 567 29.89 17.78 53.55
CA GLY A 567 29.57 19.20 53.61
C GLY A 567 30.72 20.15 53.24
N ALA A 568 31.71 19.70 52.47
CA ALA A 568 32.77 20.57 51.99
C ALA A 568 32.21 21.67 51.09
N THR A 569 32.53 22.93 51.40
CA THR A 569 31.99 24.12 50.71
C THR A 569 32.82 24.58 49.51
N SER A 570 33.97 23.94 49.23
CA SER A 570 34.74 24.21 48.02
C SER A 570 35.44 22.94 47.52
N LEU A 571 35.23 22.63 46.25
CA LEU A 571 35.98 21.62 45.50
C LEU A 571 36.77 22.31 44.40
N SER A 572 37.94 21.77 44.07
CA SER A 572 38.64 22.20 42.86
C SER A 572 37.91 21.72 41.60
N ASP A 573 38.09 22.41 40.47
CA ASP A 573 37.46 22.05 39.20
C ASP A 573 37.80 20.61 38.76
N ALA A 574 39.00 20.14 39.11
CA ALA A 574 39.44 18.76 38.88
C ALA A 574 38.66 17.74 39.72
N GLU A 575 38.33 18.07 40.98
CA GLU A 575 37.52 17.21 41.85
C GLU A 575 36.04 17.22 41.43
N LEU A 576 35.55 18.36 40.94
CA LEU A 576 34.18 18.47 40.41
C LEU A 576 34.01 17.64 39.12
N ALA A 577 34.99 17.72 38.22
CA ALA A 577 35.03 16.91 37.00
C ALA A 577 35.15 15.40 37.30
N ALA A 578 35.95 15.02 38.31
CA ALA A 578 36.08 13.63 38.74
C ALA A 578 34.80 13.10 39.39
N ALA A 579 34.11 13.90 40.20
CA ALA A 579 32.82 13.53 40.80
C ALA A 579 31.73 13.35 39.73
N ALA A 580 31.68 14.25 38.74
CA ALA A 580 30.73 14.16 37.62
C ALA A 580 30.99 12.91 36.76
N ALA A 581 32.26 12.60 36.45
CA ALA A 581 32.63 11.40 35.71
C ALA A 581 32.28 10.10 36.46
N ALA A 582 32.51 10.07 37.77
CA ALA A 582 32.13 8.92 38.62
C ALA A 582 30.62 8.73 38.74
N ALA A 583 29.85 9.83 38.81
CA ALA A 583 28.38 9.77 38.82
C ALA A 583 27.81 9.22 37.50
N VAL A 584 28.39 9.62 36.36
CA VAL A 584 28.01 9.09 35.03
C VAL A 584 28.40 7.61 34.87
N ALA A 585 29.57 7.21 35.39
CA ALA A 585 29.97 5.80 35.37
C ALA A 585 29.08 4.92 36.25
N ALA A 586 28.61 5.44 37.40
CA ALA A 586 27.72 4.72 38.31
C ALA A 586 26.28 4.56 37.75
N THR A 587 25.80 5.51 36.93
CA THR A 587 24.49 5.40 36.27
C THR A 587 24.53 4.55 35.01
N ALA A 588 25.67 4.44 34.33
CA ALA A 588 25.85 3.54 33.18
C ALA A 588 25.89 2.05 33.57
N GLY A 589 26.06 1.73 34.85
CA GLY A 589 26.07 0.36 35.39
C GLY A 589 24.77 -0.13 36.03
N ARG A 590 23.66 0.64 35.94
CA ARG A 590 22.33 0.22 36.41
C ARG A 590 21.34 0.04 35.26
#